data_AF-A0A927PC67-F1
#
_entry.id   AF-A0A927PC67-F1
#
_cell.length_a   1.000
_cell.length_b   1.000
_cell.length_c   1.000
_cell.angle_alpha   90.00
_cell.angle_beta   90.00
_cell.angle_gamma   90.00
#
_symmetry.space_group_name_H-M   'P 1'
#
loop_
_entity.id
_entity.type
_entity.pdbx_description
1 polymer ?
#
loop_
_entity_poly.entity_id
_entity_poly.type
_entity_poly.pdbx_seq_one_letter_code
_entity_poly.pdbx_strand_id
1 'polypeptide(L)'
;MKSEFTGIRIDNTALSAGAFKRSENGNGYILRIAEATGRSQKASVDFTLLNRSFDLAFAPFEIKTVLIPDDPSEAVREVPLTEIEK
;
A
#
# COMPACT_ATOMS: atom_id res chain seq x y z
N MET A 1 -5.84 25.22 -17.79
CA MET A 1 -5.35 24.46 -16.63
C MET A 1 -5.85 23.03 -16.79
N LYS A 2 -4.96 22.03 -16.87
CA LYS A 2 -5.39 20.61 -16.94
C LYS A 2 -5.65 20.13 -15.51
N SER A 3 -6.78 19.49 -15.28
CA SER A 3 -7.03 18.77 -14.03
C SER A 3 -6.36 17.40 -14.11
N GLU A 4 -5.61 17.04 -13.08
CA GLU A 4 -5.03 15.71 -12.89
C GLU A 4 -5.79 15.00 -11.76
N PHE A 5 -6.18 13.75 -12.00
CA PHE A 5 -6.86 12.91 -11.02
C PHE A 5 -5.97 11.73 -10.68
N THR A 6 -5.57 11.64 -9.41
CA THR A 6 -4.67 10.59 -8.92
C THR A 6 -5.38 9.78 -7.85
N GLY A 7 -5.46 8.46 -8.06
CA GLY A 7 -6.03 7.56 -7.06
C GLY A 7 -5.02 7.21 -5.95
N ILE A 8 -3.82 6.79 -6.37
CA ILE A 8 -2.71 6.37 -5.50
C ILE A 8 -1.42 7.00 -6.03
N ARG A 9 -0.60 7.52 -5.14
CA ARG A 9 0.77 7.96 -5.43
C ARG A 9 1.73 7.26 -4.47
N ILE A 10 2.77 6.65 -5.04
CA ILE A 10 3.94 6.15 -4.32
C ILE A 10 5.10 7.04 -4.75
N ASP A 11 5.76 7.69 -3.80
CA ASP A 11 6.79 8.70 -4.09
C ASP A 11 8.16 8.13 -4.46
N ASN A 12 8.32 6.80 -4.40
CA ASN A 12 9.56 6.11 -4.70
C ASN A 12 9.44 5.17 -5.91
N THR A 13 10.19 5.47 -6.96
CA THR A 13 10.19 4.71 -8.23
C THR A 13 10.86 3.33 -8.14
N ALA A 14 11.59 3.04 -7.05
CA ALA A 14 12.16 1.71 -6.78
C ALA A 14 11.09 0.69 -6.32
N LEU A 15 9.88 1.16 -6.04
CA LEU A 15 8.77 0.34 -5.57
C LEU A 15 7.72 0.16 -6.67
N SER A 16 7.16 -1.04 -6.76
CA SER A 16 6.12 -1.37 -7.73
C SER A 16 4.87 -1.90 -7.02
N ALA A 17 3.72 -1.29 -7.27
CA ALA A 17 2.44 -1.79 -6.81
C ALA A 17 1.98 -2.96 -7.70
N GLY A 18 1.98 -4.17 -7.16
CA GLY A 18 1.60 -5.39 -7.88
C GLY A 18 0.12 -5.75 -7.76
N ALA A 19 -0.58 -5.26 -6.73
CA ALA A 19 -2.01 -5.47 -6.56
C ALA A 19 -2.67 -4.34 -5.77
N PHE A 20 -3.87 -3.95 -6.18
CA PHE A 20 -4.81 -3.18 -5.39
C PHE A 20 -6.20 -3.77 -5.56
N LYS A 21 -6.83 -4.23 -4.47
CA LYS A 21 -8.14 -4.87 -4.51
C LYS A 21 -8.89 -4.73 -3.19
N ARG A 22 -10.17 -5.08 -3.19
CA ARG A 22 -10.95 -5.27 -1.95
C ARG A 22 -10.34 -6.41 -1.12
N SER A 23 -10.30 -6.28 0.21
CA SER A 23 -9.90 -7.37 1.09
C SER A 23 -10.89 -8.54 1.00
N GLU A 24 -10.41 -9.75 1.25
CA GLU A 24 -11.24 -10.97 1.24
C GLU A 24 -12.40 -10.87 2.24
N ASN A 25 -12.14 -10.32 3.42
CA ASN A 25 -13.14 -10.09 4.47
C ASN A 25 -14.04 -8.88 4.21
N GLY A 26 -13.83 -8.14 3.11
CA GLY A 26 -14.66 -7.01 2.73
C GLY A 26 -14.59 -5.81 3.69
N ASN A 27 -13.58 -5.74 4.54
CA ASN A 27 -13.39 -4.72 5.58
C ASN A 27 -12.30 -3.66 5.24
N GLY A 28 -11.89 -3.60 3.97
CA GLY A 28 -10.91 -2.63 3.51
C GLY A 28 -10.36 -2.97 2.14
N TYR A 29 -9.17 -2.47 1.86
CA TYR A 29 -8.43 -2.71 0.62
C TYR A 29 -7.07 -3.30 0.91
N ILE A 30 -6.62 -4.17 0.01
CA ILE A 30 -5.28 -4.74 0.01
C ILE A 30 -4.44 -4.00 -1.03
N LEU A 31 -3.29 -3.50 -0.60
CA LEU A 31 -2.25 -2.97 -1.46
C LEU A 31 -1.00 -3.83 -1.30
N ARG A 32 -0.47 -4.33 -2.42
CA ARG A 32 0.78 -5.09 -2.46
C ARG A 32 1.85 -4.32 -3.20
N ILE A 33 2.98 -4.10 -2.55
CA ILE A 33 4.10 -3.34 -3.07
C ILE A 33 5.36 -4.19 -2.95
N ALA A 34 6.17 -4.21 -4.02
CA ALA A 34 7.45 -4.92 -4.05
C ALA A 34 8.60 -3.92 -4.24
N GLU A 35 9.69 -4.15 -3.51
CA GLU A 35 10.98 -3.51 -3.73
C GLU A 35 11.70 -4.19 -4.91
N ALA A 36 12.11 -3.44 -5.93
CA ALA A 36 12.59 -4.00 -7.20
C ALA A 36 14.11 -3.85 -7.44
N THR A 37 14.86 -3.22 -6.53
CA THR A 37 16.26 -2.83 -6.73
C THR A 37 17.27 -3.59 -5.86
N GLY A 38 16.81 -4.39 -4.90
CA GLY A 38 17.67 -5.12 -3.97
C GLY A 38 18.32 -4.22 -2.93
N ARG A 39 17.71 -3.08 -2.60
CA ARG A 39 18.20 -2.11 -1.61
C ARG A 39 17.11 -1.79 -0.61
N SER A 40 17.48 -1.41 0.61
CA SER A 40 16.49 -0.88 1.55
C SER A 40 15.88 0.40 0.99
N GLN A 41 14.54 0.47 1.01
CA GLN A 41 13.79 1.61 0.50
C GLN A 41 12.84 2.15 1.56
N LYS A 42 12.45 3.43 1.43
CA LYS A 42 11.32 4.02 2.15
C LYS A 42 10.43 4.72 1.13
N ALA A 43 9.13 4.75 1.39
CA ALA A 43 8.19 5.49 0.56
C ALA A 43 7.03 6.00 1.39
N SER A 44 6.52 7.15 0.99
CA SER A 44 5.22 7.64 1.39
C SER A 44 4.19 7.23 0.35
N VAL A 45 3.10 6.63 0.81
CA VAL A 45 1.95 6.29 -0.01
C VAL A 45 0.86 7.31 0.29
N ASP A 46 0.49 8.10 -0.72
CA ASP A 46 -0.68 8.98 -0.68
C ASP A 46 -1.82 8.30 -1.44
N PHE A 47 -2.87 7.98 -0.70
CA PHE A 47 -4.08 7.35 -1.19
C PHE A 47 -5.22 8.37 -1.14
N THR A 48 -5.10 9.41 -1.95
CA THR A 48 -6.04 10.54 -1.97
C THR A 48 -7.49 10.08 -2.19
N LEU A 49 -7.71 9.02 -2.98
CA LEU A 49 -9.04 8.43 -3.20
C LEU A 49 -9.72 7.96 -1.91
N LEU A 50 -8.95 7.54 -0.91
CA LEU A 50 -9.44 7.03 0.38
C LEU A 50 -9.19 8.00 1.54
N ASN A 51 -8.65 9.19 1.27
CA ASN A 51 -8.17 10.14 2.27
C ASN A 51 -7.23 9.49 3.30
N ARG A 52 -6.29 8.67 2.82
CA ARG A 52 -5.27 8.00 3.65
C ARG A 52 -3.87 8.34 3.16
N SER A 53 -2.94 8.47 4.09
CA SER A 53 -1.51 8.53 3.80
C SER A 53 -0.75 7.76 4.87
N PHE A 54 0.29 7.04 4.47
CA PHE A 54 1.10 6.22 5.37
C PHE A 54 2.48 5.97 4.77
N ASP A 55 3.46 5.77 5.64
CA ASP A 55 4.83 5.48 5.25
C ASP A 55 5.12 3.98 5.36
N LEU A 56 5.92 3.47 4.44
CA LEU A 56 6.42 2.10 4.43
C LEU A 56 7.93 2.09 4.29
N ALA A 57 8.57 1.11 4.93
CA ALA A 57 9.99 0.83 4.79
C ALA A 57 10.17 -0.61 4.30
N PHE A 58 11.05 -0.83 3.34
CA PHE A 58 11.26 -2.11 2.68
C PHE A 58 12.70 -2.57 2.89
N ALA A 59 12.89 -3.86 3.15
CA ALA A 59 14.15 -4.56 2.96
C ALA A 59 14.39 -4.87 1.47
N PRO A 60 15.64 -5.19 1.06
CA PRO A 60 15.94 -5.66 -0.30
C PRO A 60 15.01 -6.78 -0.75
N PHE A 61 14.36 -6.60 -1.91
CA PHE A 61 13.40 -7.52 -2.53
C PHE A 61 12.18 -7.86 -1.67
N GLU A 62 11.86 -7.06 -0.65
CA GLU A 62 10.69 -7.29 0.18
C GLU A 62 9.38 -7.03 -0.58
N ILE A 63 8.40 -7.90 -0.35
CA ILE A 63 7.03 -7.71 -0.78
C ILE A 63 6.20 -7.43 0.47
N LYS A 64 5.64 -6.22 0.57
CA LYS A 64 4.68 -5.88 1.63
C LYS A 64 3.26 -5.99 1.12
N THR A 65 2.40 -6.60 1.92
CA THR A 65 0.95 -6.60 1.73
C THR A 65 0.34 -5.84 2.89
N VAL A 66 -0.35 -4.74 2.62
CA VAL A 66 -0.99 -3.92 3.64
C VAL A 66 -2.51 -3.94 3.48
N LEU A 67 -3.21 -4.02 4.61
CA LEU A 67 -4.63 -3.75 4.71
C LEU A 67 -4.82 -2.26 5.01
N ILE A 68 -5.64 -1.61 4.20
CA ILE A 68 -6.15 -0.25 4.37
C ILE A 68 -7.62 -0.40 4.79
N PRO A 69 -7.94 -0.32 6.10
CA PRO A 69 -9.31 -0.52 6.58
C PRO A 69 -10.28 0.53 6.03
N ASP A 70 -11.56 0.19 5.89
CA ASP A 70 -12.57 1.19 5.53
C ASP A 70 -12.78 2.22 6.62
N ASP A 71 -12.71 1.79 7.87
CA ASP A 71 -12.76 2.70 9.00
C ASP A 71 -11.50 3.57 8.99
N PRO A 72 -11.62 4.90 8.83
CA PRO A 72 -10.48 5.80 8.83
C PRO A 72 -9.81 5.96 10.20
N SER A 73 -10.49 5.57 11.29
CA SER A 73 -9.91 5.55 12.63
C SER A 73 -8.97 4.37 12.85
N GLU A 74 -9.09 3.31 12.05
CA GLU A 74 -8.18 2.17 12.10
C GLU A 74 -6.90 2.43 11.29
N ALA A 75 -5.77 2.02 11.86
CA ALA A 75 -4.47 2.16 11.22
C ALA A 75 -4.31 1.20 10.04
N VAL A 76 -3.61 1.67 9.00
CA VAL A 76 -3.08 0.79 7.95
C VAL A 76 -2.07 -0.16 8.59
N ARG A 77 -2.16 -1.45 8.26
CA ARG A 77 -1.31 -2.48 8.87
C ARG A 77 -0.86 -3.52 7.86
N GLU A 78 0.30 -4.08 8.10
CA GLU A 78 0.80 -5.21 7.32
C GLU A 78 0.01 -6.48 7.65
N VAL A 79 -0.27 -7.27 6.62
CA VAL A 79 -0.95 -8.57 6.72
C VAL A 79 -0.19 -9.61 5.91
N PRO A 80 -0.36 -10.92 6.22
CA PRO A 80 0.20 -11.97 5.39
C PRO A 80 -0.28 -11.86 3.93
N LEU A 81 0.51 -12.38 3.00
CA LEU A 81 0.17 -12.44 1.57
C LEU A 81 -1.22 -13.07 1.33
N THR A 82 -1.60 -14.01 2.19
CA THR A 82 -2.86 -14.76 2.14
C THR A 82 -4.03 -14.05 2.81
N GLU A 83 -3.82 -12.91 3.48
CA GLU A 83 -4.84 -12.20 4.29
C GLU A 83 -5.37 -13.00 5.51
N ILE A 84 -4.84 -14.21 5.76
CA ILE A 84 -5.27 -15.09 6.86
C ILE A 84 -4.58 -14.68 8.17
N GLU A 85 -5.37 -14.33 9.17
CA GLU A 85 -4.92 -14.11 10.54
C GLU A 85 -4.92 -15.43 11.32
N LYS A 86 -3.98 -15.57 12.26
CA LYS A 86 -3.84 -16.78 13.10
C LYS A 86 -4.72 -16.71 14.33
#